data_AF-A0A6J6S264-F1
#
_entry.id   AF-A0A6J6S264-F1
#
_cell.length_a   1.000
_cell.length_b   1.000
_cell.length_c   1.000
_cell.angle_alpha   90.00
_cell.angle_beta   90.00
_cell.angle_gamma   90.00
#
_symmetry.space_group_name_H-M   'P 1'
#
loop_
_entity.id
_entity.type
_entity.pdbx_description
1 polymer ?
#
loop_
_entity_poly.entity_id
_entity_poly.type
_entity_poly.pdbx_seq_one_letter_code
_entity_poly.pdbx_strand_id
1 'polypeptide(L)'
;MALYPFIESWMTGDKREHHLLERPRNNPNRTAIGAMSLAFMLVCLVNGGNDIIATQFNLTINGIMWFTRIGLFVIPPIVFVITKRLCLSLQRADRDLVLHGRETGRLVMTAEGEFVEVHEPLSAEKIYTLTQHEQNAPLALPDVDANGVRGVGGMKGKLRKRASIAAAEQVPSPTLTEAKEIEHH
;
A
#
# COMPACT_ATOMS: atom_id res chain seq x y z
N MET A 1 11.33 -12.95 8.78
CA MET A 1 10.41 -13.49 7.75
C MET A 1 9.46 -14.56 8.29
N ALA A 2 9.93 -15.61 8.96
CA ALA A 2 9.07 -16.72 9.43
C ALA A 2 7.90 -16.31 10.35
N LEU A 3 8.05 -15.26 11.16
CA LEU A 3 7.01 -14.78 12.07
C LEU A 3 6.02 -13.79 11.43
N TYR A 4 6.27 -13.34 10.19
CA TYR A 4 5.46 -12.31 9.55
C TYR A 4 3.96 -12.66 9.46
N PRO A 5 3.55 -13.89 9.07
CA PRO A 5 2.13 -14.25 8.99
C PRO A 5 1.38 -14.12 10.33
N PHE A 6 2.06 -14.42 11.43
CA PHE A 6 1.49 -14.32 12.79
C PHE A 6 1.39 -12.86 13.25
N ILE A 7 2.37 -12.03 12.89
CA ILE A 7 2.36 -10.59 13.20
C ILE A 7 1.27 -9.89 12.38
N GLU A 8 1.17 -10.20 11.09
CA GLU A 8 0.16 -9.66 10.20
C GLU A 8 -1.24 -10.02 10.66
N SER A 9 -1.53 -11.31 10.88
CA SER A 9 -2.84 -11.75 11.39
C SER A 9 -3.19 -11.19 12.77
N TRP A 10 -2.20 -10.88 13.62
CA TRP A 10 -2.44 -10.19 14.89
C TRP A 10 -2.86 -8.72 14.68
N MET A 11 -2.24 -8.01 13.73
CA MET A 11 -2.54 -6.61 13.42
C MET A 11 -3.85 -6.43 12.66
N THR A 12 -4.09 -7.26 11.63
CA THR A 12 -5.28 -7.18 10.77
C THR A 12 -6.47 -7.94 11.37
N GLY A 13 -6.21 -8.97 12.17
CA GLY A 13 -7.24 -9.89 12.63
C GLY A 13 -7.70 -10.88 11.57
N ASP A 14 -7.08 -10.90 10.38
CA ASP A 14 -7.51 -11.80 9.32
C ASP A 14 -7.06 -13.25 9.61
N LYS A 15 -8.03 -14.16 9.60
CA LYS A 15 -7.92 -15.58 9.94
C LYS A 15 -8.60 -16.48 8.91
N ARG A 16 -9.04 -15.90 7.80
CA ARG A 16 -9.85 -16.60 6.79
C ARG A 16 -8.94 -17.41 5.87
N GLU A 17 -9.56 -18.32 5.13
CA GLU A 17 -8.87 -19.08 4.09
C GLU A 17 -8.74 -18.21 2.84
N HIS A 18 -7.50 -18.02 2.36
CA HIS A 18 -7.20 -17.24 1.16
C HIS A 18 -6.75 -18.18 0.04
N HIS A 19 -7.58 -18.29 -1.01
CA HIS A 19 -7.28 -19.09 -2.21
C HIS A 19 -6.89 -18.26 -3.43
N LEU A 20 -7.13 -16.94 -3.36
CA LEU A 20 -6.76 -15.99 -4.40
C LEU A 20 -5.57 -15.16 -3.93
N LEU A 21 -4.61 -14.94 -4.83
CA LEU A 21 -3.48 -14.08 -4.56
C LEU A 21 -3.93 -12.63 -4.54
N GLU A 22 -3.51 -11.92 -3.49
CA GLU A 22 -3.75 -10.49 -3.38
C GLU A 22 -2.71 -9.71 -4.18
N ARG A 23 -3.17 -8.75 -4.99
CA ARG A 23 -2.28 -7.88 -5.76
C ARG A 23 -1.44 -7.02 -4.81
N PRO A 24 -0.15 -6.80 -5.09
CA PRO A 24 0.72 -6.01 -4.20
C PRO A 24 0.18 -4.60 -3.90
N ARG A 25 -0.43 -3.94 -4.89
CA ARG A 25 -1.02 -2.61 -4.68
C ARG A 25 -2.23 -2.62 -3.73
N ASN A 26 -2.90 -3.76 -3.52
CA ASN A 26 -4.10 -3.86 -2.66
C ASN A 26 -3.74 -3.97 -1.18
N ASN A 27 -2.50 -4.33 -0.84
CA ASN A 27 -1.98 -4.33 0.53
C ASN A 27 -0.74 -3.43 0.66
N PRO A 28 -0.91 -2.09 0.70
CA PRO A 28 0.20 -1.13 0.68
C PRO A 28 1.23 -1.38 1.77
N ASN A 29 0.79 -1.74 2.99
CA ASN A 29 1.69 -1.97 4.11
C ASN A 29 2.52 -3.25 3.95
N ARG A 30 1.91 -4.38 3.57
CA ARG A 30 2.67 -5.61 3.32
C ARG A 30 3.70 -5.42 2.23
N THR A 31 3.33 -4.76 1.14
CA THR A 31 4.24 -4.46 0.03
C THR A 31 5.35 -3.51 0.44
N ALA A 32 5.05 -2.48 1.23
CA ALA A 32 6.06 -1.57 1.76
C ALA A 32 7.02 -2.25 2.74
N ILE A 33 6.56 -3.15 3.62
CA ILE A 33 7.42 -3.95 4.51
C ILE A 33 8.33 -4.88 3.68
N GLY A 34 7.80 -5.48 2.63
CA GLY A 34 8.58 -6.29 1.68
C GLY A 34 9.68 -5.47 1.00
N ALA A 35 9.33 -4.32 0.43
CA ALA A 35 10.27 -3.41 -0.23
C ALA A 35 11.33 -2.87 0.74
N MET A 36 10.93 -2.50 1.96
CA MET A 36 11.84 -2.11 3.04
C MET A 36 12.84 -3.22 3.37
N SER A 37 12.38 -4.46 3.47
CA SER A 37 13.24 -5.61 3.75
C SER A 37 14.23 -5.87 2.62
N LEU A 38 13.80 -5.73 1.36
CA LEU A 38 14.68 -5.81 0.20
C LEU A 38 15.71 -4.69 0.19
N ALA A 39 15.31 -3.45 0.49
CA ALA A 39 16.22 -2.32 0.58
C ALA A 39 17.29 -2.52 1.67
N PHE A 40 16.88 -3.02 2.84
CA PHE A 40 17.81 -3.41 3.91
C PHE A 40 18.81 -4.46 3.42
N MET A 41 18.33 -5.51 2.75
CA MET A 41 19.20 -6.56 2.18
C MET A 41 20.18 -6.00 1.15
N LEU A 42 19.74 -5.08 0.28
CA LEU A 42 20.61 -4.43 -0.70
C LEU A 42 21.69 -3.58 -0.03
N VAL A 43 21.37 -2.84 1.03
CA VAL A 43 22.38 -2.07 1.79
C VAL A 43 23.40 -3.01 2.44
N CYS A 44 22.94 -4.10 3.06
CA CYS A 44 23.83 -5.12 3.61
C CYS A 44 24.72 -5.77 2.54
N LEU A 45 24.16 -6.06 1.36
CA LEU A 45 24.89 -6.64 0.24
C LEU A 45 25.97 -5.69 -0.28
N VAL A 46 25.63 -4.41 -0.46
CA VAL A 46 26.58 -3.35 -0.84
C VAL A 46 27.70 -3.25 0.19
N ASN A 47 27.38 -3.33 1.47
CA ASN A 47 28.40 -3.32 2.52
C ASN A 47 29.29 -4.57 2.49
N GLY A 48 28.73 -5.75 2.16
CA GLY A 48 29.51 -6.99 2.02
C GLY A 48 30.45 -6.99 0.81
N GLY A 49 30.13 -6.23 -0.23
CA GLY A 49 30.97 -6.04 -1.43
C GLY A 49 31.79 -4.75 -1.42
N ASN A 50 31.97 -4.12 -0.26
CA ASN A 50 32.61 -2.80 -0.12
C ASN A 50 34.00 -2.71 -0.79
N ASP A 51 34.84 -3.75 -0.70
CA ASP A 51 36.20 -3.75 -1.27
C ASP A 51 36.21 -3.73 -2.81
N ILE A 52 35.28 -4.48 -3.43
CA ILE A 52 35.11 -4.51 -4.88
C ILE A 52 34.56 -3.16 -5.36
N ILE A 53 33.60 -2.59 -4.62
CA ILE A 53 33.03 -1.28 -4.93
C ILE A 53 34.11 -0.19 -4.79
N ALA A 54 34.93 -0.25 -3.75
CA ALA A 54 36.02 0.69 -3.54
C ALA A 54 37.01 0.69 -4.70
N THR A 55 37.44 -0.50 -5.16
CA THR A 55 38.42 -0.64 -6.24
C THR A 55 37.84 -0.27 -7.61
N GLN A 56 36.62 -0.68 -7.93
CA GLN A 56 36.02 -0.43 -9.24
C GLN A 56 35.57 1.03 -9.44
N PHE A 57 35.10 1.68 -8.37
CA PHE A 57 34.58 3.06 -8.42
C PHE A 57 35.57 4.10 -7.88
N ASN A 58 36.80 3.69 -7.53
CA ASN A 58 37.83 4.55 -6.94
C ASN A 58 37.33 5.34 -5.71
N LEU A 59 36.55 4.67 -4.86
CA LEU A 59 35.96 5.25 -3.64
C LEU A 59 36.77 4.84 -2.40
N THR A 60 36.69 5.64 -1.34
CA THR A 60 37.29 5.25 -0.06
C THR A 60 36.41 4.23 0.66
N ILE A 61 37.04 3.17 1.19
CA ILE A 61 36.35 2.13 1.98
C ILE A 61 35.65 2.76 3.19
N ASN A 62 36.30 3.71 3.86
CA ASN A 62 35.72 4.43 5.00
C ASN A 62 34.46 5.21 4.59
N GLY A 63 34.45 5.84 3.42
CA GLY A 63 33.27 6.52 2.88
C GLY A 63 32.10 5.56 2.67
N ILE A 64 32.37 4.41 2.04
CA ILE A 64 31.36 3.37 1.82
C ILE A 64 30.81 2.85 3.16
N MET A 65 31.67 2.57 4.14
CA MET A 65 31.25 2.09 5.46
C MET A 65 30.39 3.09 6.22
N TRP A 66 30.73 4.38 6.20
CA TRP A 66 29.90 5.40 6.84
C TRP A 66 28.55 5.54 6.13
N PHE A 67 28.55 5.51 4.80
CA PHE A 67 27.32 5.55 4.01
C PHE A 67 26.41 4.37 4.32
N THR A 68 26.92 3.13 4.29
CA THR A 68 26.10 1.93 4.55
C THR A 68 25.61 1.88 5.99
N ARG A 69 26.40 2.34 6.98
CA ARG A 69 25.97 2.43 8.39
C ARG A 69 24.77 3.35 8.57
N ILE A 70 24.79 4.53 7.97
CA ILE A 70 23.67 5.48 8.02
C ILE A 70 22.51 4.94 7.16
N GLY A 71 22.83 4.47 5.95
CA GLY A 71 21.89 3.95 4.98
C GLY A 71 21.06 2.79 5.51
N LEU A 72 21.63 1.94 6.37
CA LEU A 72 20.93 0.81 6.97
C LEU A 72 19.70 1.24 7.78
N PHE A 73 19.76 2.41 8.43
CA PHE A 73 18.66 2.95 9.24
C PHE A 73 17.79 3.95 8.49
N VAL A 74 18.31 4.61 7.46
CA VAL A 74 17.62 5.68 6.75
C VAL A 74 16.93 5.19 5.47
N ILE A 75 17.60 4.37 4.66
CA ILE A 75 17.07 3.91 3.37
C ILE A 75 15.81 3.05 3.53
N PRO A 76 15.78 2.02 4.41
CA PRO A 76 14.60 1.16 4.50
C PRO A 76 13.31 1.91 4.91
N PRO A 77 13.29 2.79 5.93
CA PRO A 77 12.10 3.59 6.24
C PRO A 77 11.66 4.52 5.12
N ILE A 78 12.61 5.12 4.37
CA ILE A 78 12.29 5.95 3.21
C ILE A 78 11.60 5.11 2.13
N VAL A 79 12.17 3.93 1.82
CA VAL A 79 11.59 3.00 0.84
C VAL A 79 10.19 2.58 1.28
N PHE A 80 9.97 2.27 2.56
CA PHE A 80 8.64 1.96 3.09
C PHE A 80 7.63 3.07 2.77
N VAL A 81 7.97 4.33 3.10
CA VAL A 81 7.05 5.46 2.88
C VAL A 81 6.76 5.67 1.39
N ILE A 82 7.79 5.62 0.55
CA ILE A 82 7.65 5.79 -0.90
C ILE A 82 6.78 4.67 -1.47
N THR A 83 7.09 3.41 -1.17
CA THR A 83 6.32 2.26 -1.67
C THR A 83 4.87 2.33 -1.23
N LYS A 84 4.59 2.65 0.03
CA LYS A 84 3.22 2.81 0.53
C LYS A 84 2.46 3.89 -0.23
N ARG A 85 3.09 5.06 -0.45
CA ARG A 85 2.48 6.17 -1.21
C ARG A 85 2.20 5.80 -2.66
N LEU A 86 3.12 5.08 -3.30
CA LEU A 86 2.93 4.57 -4.66
C LEU A 86 1.77 3.58 -4.74
N CYS A 87 1.68 2.62 -3.82
CA CYS A 87 0.55 1.68 -3.77
C CYS A 87 -0.79 2.41 -3.63
N LEU A 88 -0.89 3.38 -2.71
CA LEU A 88 -2.11 4.19 -2.54
C LEU A 88 -2.43 5.02 -3.80
N SER A 89 -1.41 5.57 -4.49
CA SER A 89 -1.62 6.29 -5.74
C SER A 89 -2.15 5.38 -6.85
N LEU A 90 -1.62 4.15 -6.94
CA LEU A 90 -2.11 3.15 -7.90
C LEU A 90 -3.55 2.73 -7.59
N GLN A 91 -3.92 2.61 -6.32
CA GLN A 91 -5.31 2.34 -5.94
C GLN A 91 -6.26 3.48 -6.35
N ARG A 92 -5.83 4.74 -6.24
CA ARG A 92 -6.62 5.89 -6.73
C ARG A 92 -6.83 5.81 -8.24
N ALA A 93 -5.75 5.58 -8.98
CA ALA A 93 -5.83 5.42 -10.43
C ALA A 93 -6.74 4.25 -10.84
N ASP A 94 -6.68 3.13 -10.12
CA ASP A 94 -7.56 1.99 -10.36
C ASP A 94 -9.04 2.33 -10.05
N ARG A 95 -9.31 3.12 -9.01
CA ARG A 95 -10.66 3.61 -8.68
C ARG A 95 -11.18 4.56 -9.75
N ASP A 96 -10.37 5.52 -10.18
CA ASP A 96 -10.74 6.50 -11.19
C ASP A 96 -11.04 5.82 -12.53
N LEU A 97 -10.26 4.80 -12.88
CA LEU A 97 -10.47 3.97 -14.05
C LEU A 97 -11.81 3.21 -14.00
N VAL A 98 -12.21 2.71 -12.83
CA VAL A 98 -13.50 2.02 -12.66
C VAL A 98 -14.67 3.01 -12.74
N LEU A 99 -14.51 4.22 -12.21
CA LEU A 99 -15.58 5.23 -12.16
C LEU A 99 -15.78 5.96 -13.49
N HIS A 100 -14.69 6.32 -14.17
CA HIS A 100 -14.76 7.17 -15.38
C HIS A 100 -14.56 6.37 -16.67
N GLY A 101 -14.10 5.12 -16.59
CA GLY A 101 -13.71 4.36 -17.76
C GLY A 101 -12.25 4.60 -18.16
N ARG A 102 -11.83 4.01 -19.28
CA ARG A 102 -10.49 4.20 -19.82
C ARG A 102 -10.43 5.44 -20.71
N GLU A 103 -9.36 6.20 -20.57
CA GLU A 103 -8.95 7.25 -21.49
C GLU A 103 -8.79 6.66 -22.91
N THR A 104 -9.36 7.34 -23.91
CA THR A 104 -9.22 6.94 -25.33
C THR A 104 -8.24 7.83 -26.09
N GLY A 105 -7.86 8.98 -25.50
CA GLY A 105 -7.08 10.02 -26.19
C GLY A 105 -7.86 10.79 -27.25
N ARG A 106 -9.19 10.58 -27.35
CA ARG A 106 -10.07 11.32 -28.28
C ARG A 106 -10.71 12.50 -27.57
N LEU A 107 -10.25 13.70 -27.89
CA LEU A 107 -10.85 14.96 -27.46
C LEU A 107 -11.94 15.40 -28.44
N VAL A 108 -13.13 15.70 -27.91
CA VAL A 108 -14.25 16.23 -28.68
C VAL A 108 -14.62 17.60 -28.12
N MET A 109 -14.81 18.58 -29.01
CA MET A 109 -15.28 19.91 -28.65
C MET A 109 -16.82 19.93 -28.61
N THR A 110 -17.41 20.33 -27.49
CA THR A 110 -18.87 20.47 -27.35
C THR A 110 -19.37 21.71 -28.09
N ALA A 111 -20.70 21.82 -28.25
CA ALA A 111 -21.32 22.97 -28.89
C ALA A 111 -21.08 24.28 -28.10
N GLU A 112 -20.87 24.19 -26.79
CA GLU A 112 -20.49 25.34 -25.95
C GLU A 112 -19.00 25.68 -26.00
N GLY A 113 -18.18 24.86 -26.67
CA GLY A 113 -16.75 25.05 -26.85
C GLY A 113 -15.86 24.40 -25.78
N GLU A 114 -16.42 23.51 -24.96
CA GLU A 114 -15.65 22.74 -23.98
C GLU A 114 -14.96 21.54 -24.64
N PHE A 115 -13.78 21.14 -24.15
CA PHE A 115 -13.10 19.93 -24.62
C PHE A 115 -13.31 18.79 -23.63
N VAL A 116 -13.98 17.74 -24.08
CA VAL A 116 -14.24 16.53 -23.28
C VAL A 116 -13.46 15.36 -23.86
N GLU A 117 -12.78 14.61 -22.99
CA GLU A 117 -12.19 13.34 -23.37
C GLU A 117 -13.25 12.24 -23.36
N VAL A 118 -13.39 11.55 -24.50
CA VAL A 118 -14.28 10.40 -24.57
C VAL A 118 -13.65 9.25 -23.78
N HIS A 119 -14.34 8.82 -22.74
CA HIS A 119 -13.97 7.63 -21.99
C HIS A 119 -14.74 6.42 -22.50
N GLU A 120 -14.06 5.27 -22.55
CA GLU A 120 -14.73 3.99 -22.86
C GLU A 120 -14.94 3.19 -21.57
N PRO A 121 -16.15 2.64 -21.34
CA PRO A 121 -16.41 1.83 -20.16
C PRO A 121 -15.51 0.59 -20.15
N LEU A 122 -15.09 0.17 -18.96
CA LEU A 122 -14.31 -1.06 -18.79
C LEU A 122 -15.19 -2.29 -18.99
N SER A 123 -14.58 -3.39 -19.44
CA SER A 123 -15.25 -4.68 -19.44
C SER A 123 -15.58 -5.13 -18.01
N ALA A 124 -16.69 -5.87 -17.84
CA ALA A 124 -17.13 -6.37 -16.54
C ALA A 124 -16.06 -7.18 -15.81
N GLU A 125 -15.29 -7.99 -16.54
CA GLU A 125 -14.16 -8.76 -16.00
C GLU A 125 -13.06 -7.87 -15.41
N LYS A 126 -12.76 -6.76 -16.08
CA LYS A 126 -11.70 -5.83 -15.65
C LYS A 126 -12.16 -5.02 -14.43
N ILE A 127 -13.42 -4.62 -14.38
CA ILE A 127 -14.03 -4.00 -13.20
C ILE A 127 -13.94 -4.97 -12.02
N TYR A 128 -14.44 -6.19 -12.17
CA TYR A 128 -14.37 -7.23 -11.13
C TYR A 128 -12.94 -7.43 -10.64
N THR A 129 -11.99 -7.51 -11.55
CA THR A 129 -10.58 -7.69 -11.22
C THR A 129 -10.00 -6.57 -10.35
N LEU A 130 -10.47 -5.34 -10.51
CA LEU A 130 -10.04 -4.15 -9.76
C LEU A 130 -10.80 -3.96 -8.45
N THR A 131 -12.00 -4.52 -8.31
CA THR A 131 -12.86 -4.30 -7.14
C THR A 131 -13.05 -5.54 -6.25
N GLN A 132 -12.68 -6.74 -6.72
CA GLN A 132 -12.87 -8.01 -6.00
C GLN A 132 -12.10 -8.14 -4.68
N HIS A 133 -11.09 -7.31 -4.44
CA HIS A 133 -10.29 -7.43 -3.23
C HIS A 133 -11.07 -6.92 -2.02
N GLU A 134 -10.94 -7.64 -0.91
CA GLU A 134 -11.58 -7.26 0.33
C GLU A 134 -10.78 -6.18 1.05
N GLN A 135 -11.50 -5.18 1.55
CA GLN A 135 -10.92 -4.09 2.31
C GLN A 135 -11.31 -4.23 3.76
N ASN A 136 -10.41 -4.83 4.54
CA ASN A 136 -10.61 -5.00 5.97
C ASN A 136 -10.61 -3.64 6.66
N ALA A 137 -11.74 -3.30 7.30
CA ALA A 137 -11.84 -2.14 8.16
C ALA A 137 -10.90 -2.27 9.39
N PRO A 138 -10.50 -1.15 10.02
CA PRO A 138 -9.76 -1.20 11.27
C PRO A 138 -10.52 -2.04 12.30
N LEU A 139 -9.80 -2.85 13.08
CA LEU A 139 -10.40 -3.64 14.15
C LEU A 139 -11.15 -2.73 15.13
N ALA A 140 -12.44 -3.01 15.32
CA ALA A 140 -13.27 -2.37 16.33
C ALA A 140 -12.89 -2.89 17.73
N LEU A 141 -11.75 -2.43 18.24
CA LEU A 141 -11.29 -2.72 19.60
C LEU A 141 -12.03 -1.77 20.55
N PRO A 142 -12.95 -2.27 21.39
CA PRO A 142 -13.72 -1.42 22.30
C PRO A 142 -12.77 -0.78 23.31
N ASP A 143 -12.91 0.54 23.51
CA ASP A 143 -12.12 1.27 24.50
C ASP A 143 -12.58 0.96 25.95
N VAL A 144 -13.75 0.34 26.09
CA VAL A 144 -14.43 0.04 27.37
C VAL A 144 -14.96 -1.40 27.34
N ASP A 145 -14.76 -2.14 28.42
CA ASP A 145 -15.27 -3.52 28.55
C ASP A 145 -16.80 -3.57 28.70
N ALA A 146 -17.39 -4.75 28.57
CA ALA A 146 -18.78 -5.02 28.94
C ALA A 146 -19.11 -4.59 30.39
N ASN A 147 -18.10 -4.55 31.27
CA ASN A 147 -18.19 -4.12 32.65
C ASN A 147 -17.92 -2.61 32.88
N GLY A 148 -17.79 -1.80 31.82
CA GLY A 148 -17.56 -0.35 31.94
C GLY A 148 -16.10 0.04 32.27
N VAL A 149 -15.17 -0.92 32.31
CA VAL A 149 -13.75 -0.65 32.60
C VAL A 149 -13.07 -0.06 31.36
N ARG A 150 -12.58 1.18 31.48
CA ARG A 150 -11.80 1.85 30.42
C ARG A 150 -10.42 1.22 30.27
N GLY A 151 -9.96 1.03 29.04
CA GLY A 151 -8.58 0.58 28.74
C GLY A 151 -8.39 -0.93 28.72
N VAL A 152 -9.38 -1.68 28.22
CA VAL A 152 -9.28 -3.12 28.03
C VAL A 152 -8.06 -3.48 27.18
N GLY A 153 -7.16 -4.30 27.72
CA GLY A 153 -5.94 -4.74 27.04
C GLY A 153 -4.70 -3.85 27.23
N GLY A 154 -4.77 -2.78 28.02
CA GLY A 154 -3.61 -1.97 28.42
C GLY A 154 -2.78 -1.43 27.25
N MET A 155 -1.45 -1.42 27.39
CA MET A 155 -0.54 -0.93 26.34
C MET A 155 -0.60 -1.79 25.06
N LYS A 156 -0.83 -3.10 25.19
CA LYS A 156 -0.95 -4.03 24.05
C LYS A 156 -2.19 -3.75 23.21
N GLY A 157 -3.32 -3.47 23.84
CA GLY A 157 -4.57 -3.08 23.15
C GLY A 157 -4.40 -1.76 22.38
N LYS A 158 -3.77 -0.76 22.98
CA LYS A 158 -3.44 0.51 22.31
C LYS A 158 -2.51 0.32 21.12
N LEU A 159 -1.47 -0.49 21.26
CA LEU A 159 -0.54 -0.77 20.17
C LEU A 159 -1.23 -1.50 19.01
N ARG A 160 -2.05 -2.52 19.33
CA ARG A 160 -2.84 -3.26 18.34
C ARG A 160 -3.82 -2.36 17.60
N LYS A 161 -4.50 -1.45 18.30
CA LYS A 161 -5.41 -0.46 17.70
C LYS A 161 -4.67 0.44 16.70
N ARG A 162 -3.52 1.00 17.08
CA ARG A 162 -2.71 1.84 16.17
C ARG A 162 -2.20 1.04 14.96
N ALA A 163 -1.71 -0.17 15.18
CA ALA A 163 -1.25 -1.04 14.12
C ALA A 163 -2.38 -1.43 13.16
N SER A 164 -3.57 -1.72 13.68
CA SER A 164 -4.75 -2.05 12.88
C SER A 164 -5.24 -0.86 12.05
N ILE A 165 -5.29 0.34 12.64
CA ILE A 165 -5.61 1.57 11.90
C ILE A 165 -4.61 1.79 10.77
N ALA A 166 -3.31 1.65 11.06
CA ALA A 166 -2.28 1.80 10.04
C ALA A 166 -2.40 0.74 8.94
N ALA A 167 -2.77 -0.50 9.29
CA ALA A 167 -2.99 -1.63 8.36
C ALA A 167 -4.21 -1.44 7.46
N ALA A 168 -5.25 -0.79 7.97
CA ALA A 168 -6.48 -0.52 7.24
C ALA A 168 -6.43 0.76 6.38
N GLU A 169 -5.28 1.43 6.27
CA GLU A 169 -5.12 2.61 5.41
C GLU A 169 -5.08 2.21 3.92
N GLN A 170 -6.22 2.36 3.24
CA GLN A 170 -6.42 2.00 1.83
C GLN A 170 -7.40 2.99 1.17
N VAL A 171 -7.39 3.08 -0.16
CA VAL A 171 -8.40 3.83 -0.92
C VAL A 171 -9.67 2.97 -1.02
N PRO A 172 -10.86 3.48 -0.64
CA PRO A 172 -12.08 2.68 -0.67
C PRO A 172 -12.44 2.27 -2.10
N SER A 173 -12.85 1.00 -2.28
CA SER A 173 -13.38 0.52 -3.55
C SER A 173 -14.63 1.32 -3.95
N PRO A 174 -14.81 1.65 -5.25
CA PRO A 174 -15.93 2.44 -5.71
C PRO A 174 -17.26 1.72 -5.44
N THR A 175 -18.26 2.48 -4.98
CA THR A 175 -19.59 1.94 -4.65
C THR A 175 -20.53 1.99 -5.84
N LEU A 176 -21.55 1.12 -5.87
CA LEU A 176 -22.57 1.12 -6.93
C LEU A 176 -23.38 2.42 -6.98
N THR A 177 -23.46 3.15 -5.87
CA THR A 177 -24.10 4.48 -5.81
C THR A 177 -23.25 5.54 -6.50
N GLU A 178 -21.94 5.56 -6.24
CA GLU A 178 -21.01 6.47 -6.90
C GLU A 178 -20.96 6.23 -8.43
N ALA A 179 -21.02 4.97 -8.87
CA ALA A 179 -21.07 4.63 -10.29
C ALA A 179 -22.35 5.18 -10.97
N LYS A 180 -23.50 5.13 -10.29
CA LYS A 180 -24.77 5.65 -10.81
C LYS A 180 -24.83 7.17 -10.82
N GLU A 181 -24.22 7.84 -9.85
CA GLU A 181 -24.15 9.30 -9.82
C GLU A 181 -23.37 9.86 -11.03
N ILE A 182 -22.35 9.14 -11.50
CA ILE A 182 -21.56 9.53 -12.67
C ILE A 182 -22.34 9.30 -13.98
N GLU A 183 -23.17 8.26 -14.10
CA GLU A 183 -24.02 8.04 -15.29
C GLU A 183 -25.03 9.17 -15.53
N HIS A 184 -25.33 9.99 -14.53
CA HIS A 184 -26.26 11.11 -14.62
C HIS A 184 -25.60 12.47 -14.95
N HIS A 185 -24.27 12.51 -15.08
CA HIS A 185 -23.49 13.70 -15.43
C HIS A 185 -22.91 13.60 -16.84
#